data_AF-A0A2V6U4Y7-F1
#
_entry.id   AF-A0A2V6U4Y7-F1
#
_cell.length_a   1.000
_cell.length_b   1.000
_cell.length_c   1.000
_cell.angle_alpha   90.00
_cell.angle_beta   90.00
_cell.angle_gamma   90.00
#
_symmetry.space_group_name_H-M   'P 1'
#
loop_
_entity.id
_entity.type
_entity.pdbx_description
1 polymer ?
#
loop_
_entity_poly.entity_id
_entity_poly.type
_entity_poly.pdbx_seq_one_letter_code
_entity_poly.pdbx_strand_id
1 'polypeptide(L)'
;MDRARHVQAPGAGARAAGALPARRAGRSRPAAPVRPRRHDQRPSALPGRLDAHARSAAGGGADVPGALGRGARGRAVTTRAEFFARIRGELRKKPALFAASTAARPEHPATQADAIRRELAERWPETLEAFRLEFERVAGVFHRVASLDDVAPTIDRIARERGARELVSWHAASVAGDGLSRALTARGLGVHEMPAGEAADGAERARLRAITARADLGLTGVDLAVAETGTLVLVSGAGRPRSTSLLPPCHIALFDRTALVESLPQVGVFLEAWHRDGAPPADGAVVNFITGPSRTADIELTLTRGVHGPKEVHAIFEDGGLRG
;
A
#
# COMPACT_ATOMS: atom_id res chain seq x y z
N MET A 1 39.88 -30.36 -40.76
CA MET A 1 39.49 -30.74 -42.14
C MET A 1 38.02 -30.36 -42.29
N ASP A 2 37.72 -29.08 -42.48
CA ASP A 2 37.76 -28.33 -43.75
C ASP A 2 36.36 -28.31 -44.40
N ARG A 3 35.68 -27.16 -44.27
CA ARG A 3 35.12 -26.42 -45.42
C ARG A 3 34.46 -25.11 -44.98
N ALA A 4 35.12 -24.03 -45.35
CA ALA A 4 34.56 -22.68 -45.46
C ALA A 4 33.53 -22.60 -46.60
N ARG A 5 32.58 -21.65 -46.49
CA ARG A 5 32.09 -20.83 -47.62
C ARG A 5 31.35 -19.58 -47.11
N HIS A 6 31.96 -18.44 -47.40
CA HIS A 6 31.35 -17.11 -47.54
C HIS A 6 30.17 -17.11 -48.52
N VAL A 7 29.17 -16.24 -48.27
CA VAL A 7 28.62 -15.29 -49.28
C VAL A 7 28.14 -14.01 -48.56
N GLN A 8 28.55 -12.87 -49.10
CA GLN A 8 28.24 -11.48 -48.73
C GLN A 8 26.92 -10.97 -49.37
N ALA A 9 26.38 -9.90 -48.78
CA ALA A 9 25.24 -9.10 -49.23
C ALA A 9 25.42 -8.39 -50.60
N PRO A 10 24.33 -7.83 -51.16
CA PRO A 10 24.41 -6.63 -51.99
C PRO A 10 23.73 -5.43 -51.30
N GLY A 11 24.39 -4.28 -51.38
CA GLY A 11 23.86 -2.99 -50.91
C GLY A 11 23.44 -2.04 -52.03
N ALA A 12 22.87 -0.93 -51.56
CA ALA A 12 22.83 0.42 -52.15
C ALA A 12 21.89 0.72 -53.34
N GLY A 13 21.03 1.72 -53.10
CA GLY A 13 20.32 2.49 -54.12
C GLY A 13 19.74 3.78 -53.51
N ALA A 14 20.54 4.85 -53.50
CA ALA A 14 20.17 6.19 -53.06
C ALA A 14 19.44 6.99 -54.18
N ARG A 15 18.48 7.87 -53.82
CA ARG A 15 18.16 9.11 -54.57
C ARG A 15 17.60 10.21 -53.66
N ALA A 16 17.93 11.45 -54.04
CA ALA A 16 17.93 12.66 -53.22
C ALA A 16 16.74 13.62 -53.47
N ALA A 17 16.53 14.47 -52.46
CA ALA A 17 16.05 15.87 -52.40
C ALA A 17 15.14 16.47 -53.50
N GLY A 18 14.04 17.07 -53.03
CA GLY A 18 13.28 18.15 -53.68
C GLY A 18 12.55 19.01 -52.63
N ALA A 19 12.68 20.33 -52.71
CA ALA A 19 12.36 21.30 -51.65
C ALA A 19 10.97 21.98 -51.79
N LEU A 20 10.34 22.24 -50.63
CA LEU A 20 9.51 23.39 -50.17
C LEU A 20 8.27 23.88 -51.00
N PRO A 21 7.18 24.32 -50.32
CA PRO A 21 7.14 25.71 -49.82
C PRO A 21 6.55 25.92 -48.41
N ALA A 22 7.00 27.02 -47.81
CA ALA A 22 6.65 27.54 -46.49
C ALA A 22 5.22 28.09 -46.40
N ARG A 23 4.55 27.87 -45.26
CA ARG A 23 3.31 28.59 -44.88
C ARG A 23 3.45 29.26 -43.50
N ARG A 24 3.49 30.59 -43.59
CA ARG A 24 3.10 31.66 -42.64
C ARG A 24 3.09 31.36 -41.14
N ALA A 25 4.00 32.05 -40.45
CA ALA A 25 3.98 32.34 -39.03
C ALA A 25 2.70 33.10 -38.60
N GLY A 26 1.88 32.46 -37.77
CA GLY A 26 0.87 33.11 -36.93
C GLY A 26 1.52 33.49 -35.60
N ARG A 27 1.56 34.78 -35.29
CA ARG A 27 2.07 35.33 -34.03
C ARG A 27 1.16 34.90 -32.87
N SER A 28 1.62 34.02 -31.98
CA SER A 28 1.01 33.83 -30.66
C SER A 28 1.60 34.84 -29.68
N ARG A 29 0.73 35.64 -29.04
CA ARG A 29 1.11 36.58 -27.96
C ARG A 29 1.54 35.78 -26.72
N PRO A 30 2.59 36.19 -25.98
CA PRO A 30 2.90 35.57 -24.70
C PRO A 30 1.84 35.97 -23.66
N ALA A 31 1.34 34.98 -22.91
CA ALA A 31 0.49 35.20 -21.76
C ALA A 31 1.28 35.92 -20.66
N ALA A 32 0.72 37.01 -20.12
CA ALA A 32 1.32 37.78 -19.03
C ALA A 32 1.37 36.94 -17.73
N PRO A 33 2.39 37.12 -16.88
CA PRO A 33 2.48 36.40 -15.62
C PRO A 33 1.41 36.89 -14.63
N VAL A 34 0.51 35.98 -14.24
CA VAL A 34 -0.46 36.22 -13.17
C VAL A 34 0.28 36.15 -11.83
N ARG A 35 0.49 37.31 -11.20
CA ARG A 35 0.98 37.37 -9.81
C ARG A 35 -0.14 36.93 -8.85
N PRO A 36 0.09 35.96 -7.94
CA PRO A 36 -0.87 35.67 -6.89
C PRO A 36 -0.90 36.85 -5.89
N ARG A 37 -2.12 37.30 -5.56
CA ARG A 37 -2.37 38.29 -4.51
C ARG A 37 -1.94 37.70 -3.17
N ARG A 38 -1.12 38.42 -2.41
CA ARG A 38 -0.87 38.14 -0.99
C ARG A 38 -2.18 38.34 -0.23
N HIS A 39 -2.76 37.24 0.26
CA HIS A 39 -3.73 37.30 1.35
C HIS A 39 -2.95 37.13 2.66
N ASP A 40 -2.91 38.19 3.46
CA ASP A 40 -2.52 38.10 4.87
C ASP A 40 -3.50 37.17 5.58
N GLN A 41 -3.05 35.97 5.94
CA GLN A 41 -3.76 35.10 6.86
C GLN A 41 -3.08 35.15 8.22
N ARG A 42 -3.76 35.78 9.18
CA ARG A 42 -3.48 35.62 10.60
C ARG A 42 -3.67 34.14 10.98
N PRO A 43 -2.84 33.56 11.86
CA PRO A 43 -2.96 32.15 12.22
C PRO A 43 -4.27 31.91 12.98
N SER A 44 -5.19 31.19 12.34
CA SER A 44 -6.35 30.57 12.99
C SER A 44 -5.88 29.40 13.87
N ALA A 45 -6.44 29.31 15.07
CA ALA A 45 -6.11 28.35 16.10
C ALA A 45 -6.07 26.89 15.61
N LEU A 46 -5.17 26.12 16.23
CA LEU A 46 -4.89 24.69 16.02
C LEU A 46 -6.19 23.84 16.03
N PRO A 47 -6.44 22.97 15.04
CA PRO A 47 -7.50 21.97 15.16
C PRO A 47 -7.08 20.88 16.16
N GLY A 48 -7.97 20.58 17.11
CA GLY A 48 -7.76 19.60 18.17
C GLY A 48 -7.47 18.18 17.68
N ARG A 49 -6.85 17.40 18.57
CA ARG A 49 -6.35 16.03 18.34
C ARG A 49 -7.48 15.05 18.00
N LEU A 50 -7.34 14.35 16.88
CA LEU A 50 -8.24 13.26 16.42
C LEU A 50 -8.29 12.03 17.36
N ASP A 51 -7.33 11.90 18.29
CA ASP A 51 -7.16 10.70 19.13
C ASP A 51 -7.27 10.98 20.65
N ALA A 52 -7.89 12.08 21.06
CA ALA A 52 -7.90 12.50 22.47
C ALA A 52 -8.77 11.64 23.40
N HIS A 53 -9.63 10.75 22.88
CA HIS A 53 -10.57 10.00 23.71
C HIS A 53 -10.38 8.49 23.56
N ALA A 54 -9.77 7.90 24.59
CA ALA A 54 -9.93 6.48 24.90
C ALA A 54 -11.41 6.19 25.16
N ARG A 55 -11.97 5.15 24.54
CA ARG A 55 -13.35 4.73 24.82
C ARG A 55 -13.42 4.23 26.27
N SER A 56 -14.29 4.85 27.06
CA SER A 56 -14.66 4.34 28.38
C SER A 56 -15.53 3.08 28.23
N ALA A 57 -15.26 2.09 29.08
CA ALA A 57 -16.14 0.94 29.28
C ALA A 57 -17.18 1.29 30.34
N ALA A 58 -18.27 1.96 29.96
CA ALA A 58 -19.59 1.98 30.61
C ALA A 58 -20.47 3.05 29.94
N GLY A 59 -21.78 2.79 29.89
CA GLY A 59 -22.73 3.55 29.07
C GLY A 59 -23.02 4.99 29.50
N GLY A 60 -23.55 5.74 28.54
CA GLY A 60 -24.56 6.78 28.75
C GLY A 60 -24.07 8.21 29.00
N GLY A 61 -23.75 8.95 27.94
CA GLY A 61 -23.66 10.41 27.95
C GLY A 61 -23.59 10.99 26.54
N ALA A 62 -24.29 12.09 26.26
CA ALA A 62 -24.30 12.73 24.94
C ALA A 62 -23.12 13.71 24.81
N ASP A 63 -22.18 13.41 23.90
CA ASP A 63 -20.90 14.13 23.71
C ASP A 63 -20.98 15.40 22.84
N VAL A 64 -22.05 16.20 22.90
CA VAL A 64 -22.11 17.46 22.13
C VAL A 64 -22.65 18.63 22.96
N PRO A 65 -21.79 19.54 23.44
CA PRO A 65 -22.24 20.79 24.04
C PRO A 65 -22.71 21.76 22.95
N GLY A 66 -24.01 22.03 22.94
CA GLY A 66 -24.56 23.35 22.63
C GLY A 66 -24.26 23.96 21.25
N ALA A 67 -24.89 23.44 20.20
CA ALA A 67 -25.06 24.17 18.95
C ALA A 67 -26.44 23.93 18.32
N LEU A 68 -27.53 24.02 19.11
CA LEU A 68 -28.89 24.10 18.60
C LEU A 68 -29.71 25.09 19.43
N GLY A 69 -29.35 26.37 19.27
CA GLY A 69 -30.23 27.46 19.66
C GLY A 69 -31.40 27.57 18.68
N ARG A 70 -32.59 27.22 19.18
CA ARG A 70 -33.94 27.60 18.69
C ARG A 70 -34.26 27.30 17.23
N GLY A 71 -34.82 26.10 17.02
CA GLY A 71 -35.66 25.78 15.87
C GLY A 71 -36.71 24.75 16.29
N ALA A 72 -37.94 25.21 16.55
CA ALA A 72 -39.05 24.36 16.92
C ALA A 72 -39.44 23.42 15.77
N ARG A 73 -39.25 22.11 15.96
CA ARG A 73 -40.10 20.97 15.57
C ARG A 73 -39.33 19.68 15.86
N GLY A 74 -39.86 18.86 16.77
CA GLY A 74 -39.24 17.61 17.22
C GLY A 74 -38.92 16.68 16.05
N ARG A 75 -37.64 16.39 15.86
CA ARG A 75 -37.18 15.36 14.93
C ARG A 75 -37.01 14.08 15.75
N ALA A 76 -37.93 13.14 15.58
CA ALA A 76 -37.84 11.82 16.19
C ALA A 76 -36.48 11.19 15.85
N VAL A 77 -35.78 10.70 16.88
CA VAL A 77 -34.55 9.94 16.70
C VAL A 77 -34.93 8.65 15.99
N THR A 78 -34.55 8.51 14.72
CA THR A 78 -34.81 7.30 13.94
C THR A 78 -34.21 6.10 14.65
N THR A 79 -34.96 5.01 14.72
CA THR A 79 -34.46 3.78 15.36
C THR A 79 -33.33 3.17 14.53
N ARG A 80 -32.44 2.40 15.16
CA ARG A 80 -31.37 1.66 14.46
C ARG A 80 -31.92 0.85 13.29
N ALA A 81 -33.09 0.22 13.47
CA ALA A 81 -33.74 -0.58 12.44
C ALA A 81 -34.18 0.27 11.24
N GLU A 82 -34.81 1.42 11.47
CA GLU A 82 -35.22 2.36 10.42
C GLU A 82 -34.02 2.96 9.69
N PHE A 83 -32.92 3.26 10.40
CA PHE A 83 -31.68 3.74 9.80
C PHE A 83 -31.10 2.71 8.82
N PHE A 84 -30.96 1.45 9.25
CA PHE A 84 -30.47 0.38 8.38
C PHE A 84 -31.46 0.03 7.26
N ALA A 85 -32.77 0.16 7.49
CA ALA A 85 -33.77 -0.01 6.43
C ALA A 85 -33.63 1.06 5.35
N ARG A 86 -33.39 2.32 5.74
CA ARG A 86 -33.14 3.42 4.81
C ARG A 86 -31.84 3.22 4.03
N ILE A 87 -30.74 2.84 4.69
CA ILE A 87 -29.48 2.50 4.00
C ILE A 87 -29.70 1.39 2.97
N ARG A 88 -30.36 0.29 3.36
CA ARG A 88 -30.67 -0.82 2.44
C ARG A 88 -31.56 -0.38 1.27
N GLY A 89 -32.53 0.50 1.53
CA GLY A 89 -33.39 1.09 0.52
C GLY A 89 -32.61 1.93 -0.49
N GLU A 90 -31.70 2.78 -0.04
CA GLU A 90 -30.85 3.59 -0.92
C GLU A 90 -29.83 2.74 -1.69
N LEU A 91 -29.23 1.71 -1.07
CA LEU A 91 -28.31 0.79 -1.74
C LEU A 91 -28.99 -0.06 -2.82
N ARG A 92 -30.28 -0.40 -2.65
CA ARG A 92 -31.06 -1.18 -3.63
C ARG A 92 -31.48 -0.39 -4.87
N LYS A 93 -31.42 0.95 -4.86
CA LYS A 93 -31.84 1.79 -6.01
C LYS A 93 -30.92 1.66 -7.23
N LYS A 94 -29.70 1.15 -7.04
CA LYS A 94 -28.82 0.75 -8.14
C LYS A 94 -28.80 -0.77 -8.19
N PRO A 95 -29.19 -1.42 -9.32
CA PRO A 95 -28.93 -2.84 -9.46
C PRO A 95 -27.43 -3.06 -9.28
N ALA A 96 -27.07 -4.02 -8.43
CA ALA A 96 -25.68 -4.43 -8.32
C ALA A 96 -25.20 -4.87 -9.71
N LEU A 97 -23.98 -4.48 -10.09
CA LEU A 97 -23.39 -4.83 -11.40
C LEU A 97 -23.34 -6.35 -11.64
N PHE A 98 -23.38 -7.14 -10.56
CA PHE A 98 -23.43 -8.59 -10.55
C PHE A 98 -24.24 -9.08 -9.35
N ALA A 99 -24.81 -10.28 -9.46
CA ALA A 99 -25.43 -10.95 -8.33
C ALA A 99 -24.36 -11.30 -7.30
N ALA A 100 -24.45 -10.77 -6.09
CA ALA A 100 -23.57 -11.16 -5.00
C ALA A 100 -23.96 -12.56 -4.51
N SER A 101 -23.05 -13.53 -4.64
CA SER A 101 -23.14 -14.82 -3.93
C SER A 101 -22.20 -14.81 -2.74
N THR A 102 -22.61 -15.44 -1.65
CA THR A 102 -21.71 -15.69 -0.52
C THR A 102 -20.81 -16.86 -0.88
N ALA A 103 -19.49 -16.64 -0.89
CA ALA A 103 -18.54 -17.74 -1.00
C ALA A 103 -18.77 -18.71 0.17
N ALA A 104 -18.75 -20.02 -0.12
CA ALA A 104 -18.84 -21.03 0.91
C ALA A 104 -17.58 -20.99 1.77
N ARG A 105 -17.75 -21.00 3.09
CA ARG A 105 -16.64 -21.09 4.03
C ARG A 105 -16.01 -22.49 3.89
N PRO A 106 -14.68 -22.61 3.73
CA PRO A 106 -14.05 -23.91 3.63
C PRO A 106 -14.26 -24.71 4.92
N GLU A 107 -14.61 -25.99 4.77
CA GLU A 107 -14.78 -26.91 5.90
C GLU A 107 -13.44 -27.17 6.60
N HIS A 108 -12.37 -27.35 5.82
CA HIS A 108 -11.01 -27.65 6.29
C HIS A 108 -10.01 -26.62 5.73
N PRO A 109 -9.97 -25.38 6.27
CA PRO A 109 -9.20 -24.30 5.69
C PRO A 109 -7.69 -24.55 5.71
N ALA A 110 -7.12 -25.13 6.77
CA ALA A 110 -5.70 -25.47 6.80
C ALA A 110 -5.30 -26.44 5.67
N THR A 111 -6.06 -27.53 5.48
CA THR A 111 -5.80 -28.50 4.41
C THR A 111 -5.87 -27.87 3.03
N GLN A 112 -6.84 -26.96 2.82
CA GLN A 112 -6.97 -26.25 1.55
C GLN A 112 -5.85 -25.22 1.34
N ALA A 113 -5.43 -24.51 2.39
CA ALA A 113 -4.28 -23.60 2.34
C ALA A 113 -2.98 -24.36 1.98
N ASP A 114 -2.77 -25.54 2.56
CA ASP A 114 -1.62 -26.39 2.24
C ASP A 114 -1.65 -26.90 0.80
N ALA A 115 -2.84 -27.24 0.27
CA ALA A 115 -3.00 -27.61 -1.13
C ALA A 115 -2.62 -26.45 -2.06
N ILE A 116 -3.12 -25.25 -1.78
CA ILE A 116 -2.78 -24.02 -2.52
C ILE A 116 -1.27 -23.77 -2.48
N ARG A 117 -0.62 -23.88 -1.31
CA ARG A 117 0.83 -23.71 -1.17
C ARG A 117 1.62 -24.70 -2.02
N ARG A 118 1.21 -25.98 -2.05
CA ARG A 118 1.87 -27.00 -2.87
C ARG A 118 1.75 -26.69 -4.36
N GLU A 119 0.55 -26.35 -4.83
CA GLU A 119 0.32 -26.00 -6.24
C GLU A 119 1.09 -24.74 -6.67
N LEU A 120 1.21 -23.75 -5.77
CA LEU A 120 1.95 -22.53 -6.01
C LEU A 120 3.47 -22.74 -5.97
N ALA A 121 3.98 -23.69 -5.18
CA ALA A 121 5.40 -23.99 -5.15
C ALA A 121 5.96 -24.42 -6.53
N GLU A 122 5.11 -24.96 -7.39
CA GLU A 122 5.46 -25.35 -8.76
C GLU A 122 5.26 -24.21 -9.78
N ARG A 123 4.24 -23.36 -9.58
CA ARG A 123 3.78 -22.34 -10.54
C ARG A 123 4.08 -20.90 -10.10
N TRP A 124 4.94 -20.72 -9.11
CA TRP A 124 5.26 -19.40 -8.57
C TRP A 124 5.90 -18.46 -9.59
N PRO A 125 6.71 -18.89 -10.59
CA PRO A 125 7.28 -17.95 -11.55
C PRO A 125 6.20 -17.27 -12.39
N GLU A 126 5.21 -18.03 -12.87
CA GLU A 126 4.08 -17.52 -13.64
C GLU A 126 3.17 -16.64 -12.77
N THR A 127 2.93 -17.08 -11.53
CA THR A 127 2.13 -16.32 -10.55
C THR A 127 2.79 -14.99 -10.19
N LEU A 128 4.11 -14.98 -10.02
CA LEU A 128 4.89 -13.78 -9.74
C LEU A 128 4.86 -12.82 -10.91
N GLU A 129 4.98 -13.33 -12.15
CA GLU A 129 4.92 -12.49 -13.34
C GLU A 129 3.54 -11.86 -13.52
N ALA A 130 2.47 -12.61 -13.26
CA ALA A 130 1.11 -12.06 -13.22
C ALA A 130 0.97 -10.96 -12.14
N PHE A 131 1.48 -11.22 -10.93
CA PHE A 131 1.51 -10.23 -9.86
C PHE A 131 2.26 -8.96 -10.28
N ARG A 132 3.46 -9.10 -10.87
CA ARG A 132 4.30 -7.98 -11.30
C ARG A 132 3.55 -7.09 -12.30
N LEU A 133 2.96 -7.68 -13.33
CA LEU A 133 2.22 -6.96 -14.36
C LEU A 133 1.05 -6.17 -13.76
N GLU A 134 0.26 -6.80 -12.88
CA GLU A 134 -0.88 -6.15 -12.24
C GLU A 134 -0.45 -5.08 -11.22
N PHE A 135 0.62 -5.33 -10.47
CA PHE A 135 1.17 -4.39 -9.50
C PHE A 135 1.70 -3.11 -10.18
N GLU A 136 2.41 -3.26 -11.30
CA GLU A 136 2.87 -2.14 -12.13
C GLU A 136 1.68 -1.40 -12.78
N ARG A 137 0.63 -2.12 -13.20
CA ARG A 137 -0.60 -1.52 -13.74
C ARG A 137 -1.31 -0.59 -12.75
N VAL A 138 -1.22 -0.89 -11.46
CA VAL A 138 -1.76 -0.02 -10.39
C VAL A 138 -0.73 1.00 -9.87
N ALA A 139 0.35 1.23 -10.63
CA ALA A 139 1.44 2.18 -10.36
C ALA A 139 2.33 1.81 -9.16
N GLY A 140 2.37 0.53 -8.79
CA GLY A 140 3.42 -0.03 -7.95
C GLY A 140 4.74 -0.15 -8.70
N VAL A 141 5.86 -0.19 -7.97
CA VAL A 141 7.20 -0.38 -8.56
C VAL A 141 7.78 -1.69 -8.04
N PHE A 142 7.95 -2.66 -8.94
CA PHE A 142 8.45 -3.99 -8.61
C PHE A 142 9.97 -4.08 -8.74
N HIS A 143 10.59 -4.78 -7.79
CA HIS A 143 12.00 -5.16 -7.83
C HIS A 143 12.11 -6.66 -7.52
N ARG A 144 12.99 -7.35 -8.23
CA ARG A 144 13.33 -8.74 -7.95
C ARG A 144 14.80 -8.82 -7.58
N VAL A 145 15.11 -9.53 -6.51
CA VAL A 145 16.46 -9.76 -6.04
C VAL A 145 16.72 -11.26 -5.89
N ALA A 146 17.93 -11.68 -6.25
CA ALA A 146 18.31 -13.09 -6.24
C ALA A 146 18.68 -13.59 -4.83
N SER A 147 19.05 -12.67 -3.93
CA SER A 147 19.49 -12.96 -2.56
C SER A 147 19.04 -11.87 -1.60
N LEU A 148 18.87 -12.24 -0.33
CA LEU A 148 18.69 -11.33 0.80
C LEU A 148 19.77 -10.24 0.88
N ASP A 149 21.00 -10.53 0.47
CA ASP A 149 22.11 -9.56 0.47
C ASP A 149 21.88 -8.38 -0.48
N ASP A 150 21.05 -8.57 -1.52
CA ASP A 150 20.71 -7.56 -2.52
C ASP A 150 19.52 -6.67 -2.10
N VAL A 151 18.82 -7.03 -1.01
CA VAL A 151 17.68 -6.25 -0.49
C VAL A 151 18.15 -4.89 0.05
N ALA A 152 19.18 -4.87 0.90
CA ALA A 152 19.68 -3.61 1.47
C ALA A 152 20.25 -2.64 0.43
N PRO A 153 21.04 -3.07 -0.57
CA PRO A 153 21.41 -2.25 -1.72
C PRO A 153 20.22 -1.68 -2.50
N THR A 154 19.18 -2.48 -2.70
CA THR A 154 17.96 -2.05 -3.41
C THR A 154 17.23 -0.95 -2.64
N ILE A 155 17.05 -1.13 -1.33
CA ILE A 155 16.43 -0.11 -0.46
C ILE A 155 17.27 1.16 -0.39
N ASP A 156 18.60 1.06 -0.28
CA ASP A 156 19.48 2.24 -0.28
C ASP A 156 19.40 3.02 -1.59
N ARG A 157 19.28 2.34 -2.75
CA ARG A 157 19.04 3.02 -4.03
C ARG A 157 17.71 3.79 -3.99
N ILE A 158 16.63 3.14 -3.55
CA ILE A 158 15.31 3.78 -3.39
C ILE A 158 15.42 5.00 -2.46
N ALA A 159 16.16 4.89 -1.37
CA ALA A 159 16.36 5.97 -0.43
C ALA A 159 17.11 7.16 -1.05
N ARG A 160 18.23 6.89 -1.73
CA ARG A 160 19.07 7.93 -2.36
C ARG A 160 18.35 8.69 -3.46
N GLU A 161 17.59 8.01 -4.30
CA GLU A 161 16.76 8.62 -5.34
C GLU A 161 15.75 9.64 -4.77
N ARG A 162 15.37 9.47 -3.50
CA ARG A 162 14.39 10.32 -2.80
C ARG A 162 15.03 11.27 -1.79
N GLY A 163 16.34 11.19 -1.58
CA GLY A 163 17.03 11.89 -0.49
C GLY A 163 16.54 11.48 0.91
N ALA A 164 15.96 10.28 1.03
CA ALA A 164 15.43 9.73 2.28
C ALA A 164 16.56 9.39 3.25
N ARG A 165 16.33 9.64 4.54
CA ARG A 165 17.30 9.40 5.62
C ARG A 165 16.76 8.53 6.72
N GLU A 166 15.45 8.60 6.96
CA GLU A 166 14.80 7.89 8.06
C GLU A 166 13.89 6.78 7.51
N LEU A 167 14.11 5.56 8.00
CA LEU A 167 13.31 4.39 7.66
C LEU A 167 12.69 3.83 8.94
N VAL A 168 11.38 3.60 8.92
CA VAL A 168 10.68 2.87 9.96
C VAL A 168 10.36 1.47 9.45
N SER A 169 10.64 0.44 10.25
CA SER A 169 10.44 -0.97 9.87
C SER A 169 9.54 -1.68 10.86
N TRP A 170 8.74 -2.64 10.39
CA TRP A 170 8.24 -3.70 11.28
C TRP A 170 9.40 -4.41 12.00
N HIS A 171 9.07 -5.09 13.10
CA HIS A 171 10.02 -5.90 13.85
C HIS A 171 10.75 -6.89 12.93
N ALA A 172 12.05 -7.07 13.14
CA ALA A 172 12.97 -7.81 12.29
C ALA A 172 12.47 -9.22 11.97
N ALA A 173 11.94 -9.92 12.98
CA ALA A 173 11.37 -11.26 12.82
C ALA A 173 10.17 -11.34 11.84
N SER A 174 9.55 -10.21 11.52
CA SER A 174 8.42 -10.12 10.58
C SER A 174 8.83 -9.66 9.18
N VAL A 175 10.13 -9.43 8.93
CA VAL A 175 10.65 -8.91 7.65
C VAL A 175 11.76 -9.82 7.12
N ALA A 176 13.00 -9.65 7.58
CA ALA A 176 14.18 -10.40 7.13
C ALA A 176 15.26 -10.55 8.23
N GLY A 177 14.86 -10.49 9.50
CA GLY A 177 15.76 -10.56 10.65
C GLY A 177 16.68 -9.34 10.82
N ASP A 178 17.52 -9.37 11.85
CA ASP A 178 18.36 -8.23 12.26
C ASP A 178 19.48 -7.89 11.27
N GLY A 179 19.75 -8.79 10.31
CA GLY A 179 20.76 -8.57 9.27
C GLY A 179 20.43 -7.36 8.40
N LEU A 180 19.15 -7.23 8.00
CA LEU A 180 18.70 -6.16 7.13
C LEU A 180 18.79 -4.78 7.81
N SER A 181 18.27 -4.65 9.04
CA SER A 181 18.33 -3.40 9.82
C SER A 181 19.77 -2.91 10.00
N ARG A 182 20.70 -3.83 10.31
CA ARG A 182 22.14 -3.52 10.43
C ARG A 182 22.76 -3.10 9.10
N ALA A 183 22.46 -3.81 8.01
CA ALA A 183 22.97 -3.48 6.68
C ALA A 183 22.49 -2.11 6.20
N LEU A 184 21.23 -1.75 6.44
CA LEU A 184 20.69 -0.43 6.12
C LEU A 184 21.32 0.68 6.97
N THR A 185 21.51 0.42 8.26
CA THR A 185 22.19 1.37 9.18
C THR A 185 23.63 1.63 8.75
N ALA A 186 24.36 0.58 8.37
CA ALA A 186 25.74 0.70 7.85
C ALA A 186 25.84 1.54 6.57
N ARG A 187 24.73 1.66 5.82
CA ARG A 187 24.65 2.50 4.60
C ARG A 187 24.22 3.95 4.90
N GLY A 188 24.01 4.28 6.18
CA GLY A 188 23.73 5.63 6.64
C GLY A 188 22.23 5.96 6.79
N LEU A 189 21.35 4.97 6.76
CA LEU A 189 19.92 5.17 7.06
C LEU A 189 19.66 5.10 8.56
N GLY A 190 18.88 6.04 9.09
CA GLY A 190 18.31 5.97 10.43
C GLY A 190 17.18 4.95 10.45
N VAL A 191 17.47 3.72 10.91
CA VAL A 191 16.49 2.64 10.97
C VAL A 191 15.82 2.61 12.34
N HIS A 192 14.50 2.78 12.37
CA HIS A 192 13.67 2.69 13.56
C HIS A 192 12.79 1.45 13.48
N GLU A 193 13.16 0.43 14.23
CA GLU A 193 12.42 -0.82 14.27
C GLU A 193 11.28 -0.77 15.30
N MET A 194 10.12 -1.31 14.94
CA MET A 194 9.00 -1.44 15.87
C MET A 194 9.28 -2.53 16.92
N PRO A 195 8.95 -2.30 18.19
CA PRO A 195 9.19 -3.27 19.26
C PRO A 195 8.36 -4.55 19.04
N ALA A 196 8.88 -5.72 19.42
CA ALA A 196 8.21 -7.01 19.21
C ALA A 196 6.81 -7.09 19.84
N GLY A 197 6.63 -6.45 21.00
CA GLY A 197 5.39 -6.44 21.76
C GLY A 197 4.50 -5.22 21.49
N GLU A 198 3.37 -5.16 22.19
CA GLU A 198 2.60 -3.92 22.26
C GLU A 198 3.40 -2.82 22.97
N ALA A 199 3.11 -1.57 22.64
CA ALA A 199 3.73 -0.44 23.30
C ALA A 199 3.34 -0.41 24.79
N ALA A 200 4.36 -0.35 25.66
CA ALA A 200 4.23 -0.49 27.10
C ALA A 200 3.23 0.51 27.72
N ASP A 201 3.20 1.75 27.21
CA ASP A 201 2.32 2.79 27.72
C ASP A 201 1.92 3.82 26.62
N GLY A 202 1.18 4.85 27.04
CA GLY A 202 0.75 5.92 26.15
C GLY A 202 1.89 6.81 25.62
N ALA A 203 2.96 6.97 26.39
CA ALA A 203 4.10 7.78 26.00
C ALA A 203 4.91 7.09 24.89
N GLU A 204 5.15 5.79 25.02
CA GLU A 204 5.81 5.01 23.98
C GLU A 204 4.96 4.94 22.70
N ARG A 205 3.64 4.78 22.81
CA ARG A 205 2.75 4.89 21.64
C ARG A 205 2.87 6.23 20.93
N ALA A 206 2.91 7.33 21.69
CA ALA A 206 3.05 8.66 21.12
C ALA A 206 4.42 8.85 20.45
N ARG A 207 5.49 8.33 21.06
CA ARG A 207 6.85 8.35 20.51
C ARG A 207 6.94 7.57 19.21
N LEU A 208 6.47 6.32 19.18
CA LEU A 208 6.48 5.48 17.98
C LEU A 208 5.70 6.13 16.84
N ARG A 209 4.50 6.68 17.12
CA ARG A 209 3.73 7.44 16.12
C ARG A 209 4.49 8.65 15.58
N ALA A 210 5.18 9.40 16.45
CA ALA A 210 5.96 10.56 16.02
C ALA A 210 7.16 10.16 15.15
N ILE A 211 7.81 9.03 15.46
CA ILE A 211 8.88 8.44 14.63
C ILE A 211 8.30 8.02 13.27
N THR A 212 7.24 7.23 13.24
CA THR A 212 6.63 6.76 11.99
C THR A 212 6.14 7.91 11.11
N ALA A 213 5.57 8.96 11.71
CA ALA A 213 5.08 10.14 10.97
C ALA A 213 6.20 11.01 10.38
N ARG A 214 7.43 10.91 10.90
CA ARG A 214 8.61 11.63 10.39
C ARG A 214 9.48 10.80 9.45
N ALA A 215 9.26 9.49 9.40
CA ALA A 215 10.02 8.60 8.55
C ALA A 215 9.72 8.84 7.06
N ASP A 216 10.77 8.74 6.24
CA ASP A 216 10.68 8.90 4.79
C ASP A 216 10.22 7.59 4.13
N LEU A 217 10.67 6.46 4.69
CA LEU A 217 10.41 5.12 4.17
C LEU A 217 9.76 4.25 5.24
N GLY A 218 8.77 3.46 4.83
CA GLY A 218 8.14 2.42 5.64
C GLY A 218 8.47 1.05 5.10
N LEU A 219 9.09 0.18 5.89
CA LEU A 219 9.43 -1.20 5.51
C LEU A 219 8.52 -2.21 6.20
N THR A 220 7.85 -3.05 5.43
CA THR A 220 7.02 -4.14 5.95
C THR A 220 7.36 -5.47 5.29
N GLY A 221 7.01 -6.57 5.95
CA GLY A 221 6.78 -7.85 5.28
C GLY A 221 5.44 -7.85 4.55
N VAL A 222 5.13 -8.96 3.89
CA VAL A 222 3.84 -9.23 3.24
C VAL A 222 3.35 -10.61 3.68
N ASP A 223 2.10 -10.72 4.10
CA ASP A 223 1.53 -12.01 4.46
C ASP A 223 1.00 -12.75 3.23
N LEU A 224 0.32 -12.03 2.31
CA LEU A 224 -0.10 -12.56 1.02
C LEU A 224 0.06 -11.51 -0.09
N ALA A 225 0.42 -11.94 -1.30
CA ALA A 225 0.54 -11.13 -2.51
C ALA A 225 -0.36 -11.70 -3.61
N VAL A 226 -1.45 -11.00 -3.92
CA VAL A 226 -2.51 -11.44 -4.81
C VAL A 226 -2.18 -11.10 -6.27
N ALA A 227 -1.92 -12.13 -7.08
CA ALA A 227 -1.47 -11.98 -8.45
C ALA A 227 -2.52 -11.32 -9.35
N GLU A 228 -3.79 -11.73 -9.30
CA GLU A 228 -4.86 -11.23 -10.19
C GLU A 228 -5.12 -9.72 -10.12
N THR A 229 -4.70 -9.06 -9.04
CA THR A 229 -4.94 -7.62 -8.81
C THR A 229 -3.67 -6.83 -8.48
N GLY A 230 -2.51 -7.48 -8.35
CA GLY A 230 -1.30 -6.84 -7.86
C GLY A 230 -1.49 -6.24 -6.47
N THR A 231 -2.13 -7.00 -5.55
CA THR A 231 -2.47 -6.49 -4.22
C THR A 231 -1.59 -7.12 -3.15
N LEU A 232 -1.03 -6.29 -2.27
CA LEU A 232 -0.29 -6.73 -1.09
C LEU A 232 -1.24 -6.81 0.12
N VAL A 233 -1.21 -7.90 0.85
CA VAL A 233 -2.04 -8.15 2.04
C VAL A 233 -1.15 -8.19 3.27
N LEU A 234 -1.43 -7.28 4.21
CA LEU A 234 -0.66 -7.07 5.43
C LEU A 234 -1.57 -7.22 6.64
N VAL A 235 -1.28 -8.19 7.50
CA VAL A 235 -1.92 -8.41 8.80
C VAL A 235 -1.14 -7.64 9.86
N SER A 236 -1.82 -6.74 10.55
CA SER A 236 -1.24 -5.93 11.61
C SER A 236 -1.17 -6.73 12.91
N GLY A 237 -0.23 -6.38 13.80
CA GLY A 237 -0.06 -7.05 15.09
C GLY A 237 1.01 -6.36 15.93
N ALA A 238 1.35 -6.96 17.07
CA ALA A 238 2.52 -6.55 17.85
C ALA A 238 3.79 -6.56 16.97
N GLY A 239 4.60 -5.50 17.05
CA GLY A 239 5.75 -5.27 16.13
C GLY A 239 5.41 -5.02 14.66
N ARG A 240 4.13 -5.06 14.28
CA ARG A 240 3.65 -4.93 12.90
C ARG A 240 2.54 -3.87 12.78
N PRO A 241 2.76 -2.63 13.24
CA PRO A 241 1.72 -1.62 13.20
C PRO A 241 1.40 -1.23 11.75
N ARG A 242 0.11 -1.01 11.48
CA ARG A 242 -0.36 -0.53 10.17
C ARG A 242 0.22 0.84 9.77
N SER A 243 0.67 1.64 10.73
CA SER A 243 1.22 2.96 10.46
C SER A 243 2.49 2.90 9.61
N THR A 244 3.26 1.81 9.68
CA THR A 244 4.49 1.62 8.88
C THR A 244 4.23 1.62 7.38
N SER A 245 3.11 1.07 6.91
CA SER A 245 2.76 1.09 5.47
C SER A 245 1.94 2.32 5.05
N LEU A 246 1.42 3.10 6.00
CA LEU A 246 0.45 4.16 5.73
C LEU A 246 0.99 5.58 5.90
N LEU A 247 1.84 5.83 6.89
CA LEU A 247 2.32 7.18 7.20
C LEU A 247 3.52 7.61 6.37
N PRO A 248 4.56 6.77 6.18
CA PRO A 248 5.69 7.17 5.36
C PRO A 248 5.25 7.44 3.91
N PRO A 249 5.80 8.47 3.24
CA PRO A 249 5.44 8.80 1.87
C PRO A 249 5.82 7.71 0.85
N CYS A 250 6.73 6.81 1.21
CA CYS A 250 7.15 5.67 0.41
C CYS A 250 7.03 4.38 1.24
N HIS A 251 6.22 3.43 0.77
CA HIS A 251 6.09 2.10 1.39
C HIS A 251 6.89 1.09 0.58
N ILE A 252 7.73 0.32 1.26
CA ILE A 252 8.51 -0.78 0.71
C ILE A 252 8.01 -2.06 1.38
N ALA A 253 7.54 -3.00 0.57
CA ALA A 253 7.09 -4.31 1.03
C ALA A 253 8.03 -5.39 0.53
N LEU A 254 8.56 -6.20 1.46
CA LEU A 254 9.47 -7.31 1.17
C LEU A 254 8.72 -8.64 1.29
N PHE A 255 8.86 -9.51 0.30
CA PHE A 255 8.17 -10.80 0.28
C PHE A 255 8.92 -11.84 -0.56
N ASP A 256 8.55 -13.10 -0.41
CA ASP A 256 9.05 -14.22 -1.19
C ASP A 256 7.89 -15.04 -1.80
N ARG A 257 8.24 -16.15 -2.43
CA ARG A 257 7.28 -17.07 -3.06
C ARG A 257 6.20 -17.60 -2.10
N THR A 258 6.45 -17.65 -0.79
CA THR A 258 5.53 -18.22 0.21
C THR A 258 4.34 -17.30 0.49
N ALA A 259 4.44 -16.03 0.11
CA ALA A 259 3.36 -15.05 0.21
C ALA A 259 2.48 -15.02 -1.04
N LEU A 260 2.90 -15.56 -2.18
CA LEU A 260 2.11 -15.48 -3.41
C LEU A 260 0.77 -16.23 -3.26
N VAL A 261 -0.28 -15.66 -3.85
CA VAL A 261 -1.58 -16.30 -4.12
C VAL A 261 -2.10 -15.82 -5.47
N GLU A 262 -2.87 -16.64 -6.16
CA GLU A 262 -3.40 -16.30 -7.48
C GLU A 262 -4.58 -15.33 -7.38
N SER A 263 -5.45 -15.50 -6.38
CA SER A 263 -6.74 -14.82 -6.32
C SER A 263 -7.21 -14.41 -4.93
N LEU A 264 -8.13 -13.45 -4.86
CA LEU A 264 -8.74 -12.95 -3.63
C LEU A 264 -9.53 -14.04 -2.86
N PRO A 265 -10.25 -14.98 -3.49
CA PRO A 265 -10.85 -16.11 -2.77
C PRO A 265 -9.82 -16.97 -2.01
N GLN A 266 -8.62 -17.17 -2.55
CA GLN A 266 -7.55 -17.89 -1.86
C GLN A 266 -7.10 -17.15 -0.59
N VAL A 267 -7.10 -15.81 -0.59
CA VAL A 267 -6.84 -15.01 0.64
C VAL A 267 -7.83 -15.37 1.74
N GLY A 268 -9.11 -15.53 1.40
CA GLY A 268 -10.14 -15.96 2.36
C GLY A 268 -9.81 -17.31 3.02
N VAL A 269 -9.28 -18.26 2.26
CA VAL A 269 -8.85 -19.58 2.77
C VAL A 269 -7.71 -19.43 3.79
N PHE A 270 -6.69 -18.62 3.48
CA PHE A 270 -5.57 -18.38 4.40
C PHE A 270 -6.00 -17.65 5.68
N LEU A 271 -6.86 -16.63 5.56
CA LEU A 271 -7.40 -15.92 6.71
C LEU A 271 -8.23 -16.85 7.62
N GLU A 272 -9.01 -17.74 7.01
CA GLU A 272 -9.75 -18.77 7.73
C GLU A 272 -8.84 -19.78 8.44
N ALA A 273 -7.78 -20.23 7.76
CA ALA A 273 -6.82 -21.17 8.32
C ALA A 273 -6.09 -20.56 9.53
N TRP A 274 -5.64 -19.30 9.42
CA TRP A 274 -4.97 -18.59 10.51
C TRP A 274 -5.87 -18.32 11.70
N HIS A 275 -7.18 -18.17 11.50
CA HIS A 275 -8.11 -17.86 12.58
C HIS A 275 -8.72 -19.10 13.25
N ARG A 276 -8.92 -20.19 12.49
CA ARG A 276 -9.57 -21.41 12.98
C ARG A 276 -8.58 -22.42 13.56
N ASP A 277 -7.47 -22.63 12.86
CA ASP A 277 -6.56 -23.75 13.12
C ASP A 277 -5.18 -23.27 13.61
N GLY A 278 -4.90 -21.97 13.52
CA GLY A 278 -3.70 -21.31 14.03
C GLY A 278 -4.00 -20.31 15.15
N ALA A 279 -2.96 -19.95 15.92
CA ALA A 279 -3.00 -18.68 16.63
C ALA A 279 -2.90 -17.57 15.56
N PRO A 280 -3.86 -16.62 15.48
CA PRO A 280 -3.70 -15.48 14.59
C PRO A 280 -2.36 -14.79 14.88
N PRO A 281 -1.70 -14.14 13.89
CA PRO A 281 -0.60 -13.24 14.18
C PRO A 281 -1.08 -12.28 15.30
N ALA A 282 -0.46 -12.39 16.48
CA ALA A 282 -0.97 -11.92 17.77
C ALA A 282 -1.86 -10.66 17.73
N ASP A 283 -3.04 -10.75 18.34
CA ASP A 283 -3.96 -9.72 18.88
C ASP A 283 -4.31 -8.46 18.04
N GLY A 284 -3.75 -8.30 16.83
CA GLY A 284 -3.98 -7.18 15.92
C GLY A 284 -5.01 -7.48 14.84
N ALA A 285 -6.23 -6.96 14.98
CA ALA A 285 -7.36 -7.28 14.08
C ALA A 285 -7.47 -6.37 12.84
N VAL A 286 -6.36 -6.07 12.14
CA VAL A 286 -6.41 -5.25 10.90
C VAL A 286 -5.68 -5.92 9.75
N VAL A 287 -6.44 -6.27 8.71
CA VAL A 287 -5.93 -6.72 7.42
C VAL A 287 -5.97 -5.55 6.45
N ASN A 288 -4.82 -5.12 5.94
CA ASN A 288 -4.73 -4.05 4.94
C ASN A 288 -4.49 -4.69 3.56
N PHE A 289 -5.32 -4.32 2.59
CA PHE A 289 -5.14 -4.64 1.18
C PHE A 289 -4.60 -3.39 0.47
N ILE A 290 -3.38 -3.47 -0.06
CA ILE A 290 -2.66 -2.36 -0.69
C ILE A 290 -2.53 -2.66 -2.18
N THR A 291 -3.36 -1.99 -2.99
CA THR A 291 -3.40 -2.13 -4.45
C THR A 291 -2.81 -0.88 -5.10
N GLY A 292 -1.49 -0.76 -4.98
CA GLY A 292 -0.73 0.40 -5.45
C GLY A 292 -0.78 1.63 -4.52
N PRO A 293 -0.18 2.76 -4.92
CA PRO A 293 -0.10 3.97 -4.11
C PRO A 293 -1.45 4.62 -3.82
N SER A 294 -1.51 5.36 -2.71
CA SER A 294 -2.72 6.09 -2.35
C SER A 294 -3.04 7.18 -3.38
N ARG A 295 -4.23 7.09 -3.97
CA ARG A 295 -4.77 8.04 -4.94
C ARG A 295 -6.08 8.61 -4.41
N THR A 296 -6.05 9.84 -3.92
CA THR A 296 -7.27 10.59 -3.62
C THR A 296 -7.81 11.14 -4.93
N ALA A 297 -8.67 10.37 -5.61
CA ALA A 297 -9.51 10.91 -6.66
C ALA A 297 -10.73 11.57 -5.99
N ASP A 298 -10.78 12.90 -6.08
CA ASP A 298 -11.98 13.73 -5.95
C ASP A 298 -12.55 14.01 -4.53
N ILE A 299 -12.02 15.05 -3.88
CA ILE A 299 -12.83 15.87 -2.97
C ILE A 299 -12.91 17.35 -3.44
N GLU A 300 -12.00 17.85 -4.30
CA GLU A 300 -12.05 19.26 -4.76
C GLU A 300 -11.44 19.52 -6.17
N LEU A 301 -11.66 18.65 -7.17
CA LEU A 301 -11.21 18.86 -8.58
C LEU A 301 -9.71 19.16 -8.79
N THR A 302 -8.88 18.97 -7.77
CA THR A 302 -7.42 19.16 -7.83
C THR A 302 -6.77 17.88 -7.31
N LEU A 303 -6.05 17.17 -8.19
CA LEU A 303 -5.29 15.96 -7.85
C LEU A 303 -4.23 16.28 -6.79
N THR A 304 -4.58 16.11 -5.52
CA THR A 304 -3.62 16.24 -4.41
C THR A 304 -3.15 14.84 -4.01
N ARG A 305 -2.00 14.43 -4.56
CA ARG A 305 -1.37 13.14 -4.26
C ARG A 305 -0.76 13.18 -2.84
N GLY A 306 -1.24 12.32 -1.94
CA GLY A 306 -0.59 12.07 -0.63
C GLY A 306 -1.29 12.60 0.62
N VAL A 307 -2.63 12.65 0.69
CA VAL A 307 -3.37 13.00 1.92
C VAL A 307 -3.79 11.75 2.74
N HIS A 308 -3.85 10.57 2.12
CA HIS A 308 -4.41 9.34 2.72
C HIS A 308 -3.56 8.08 2.49
N GLY A 309 -2.24 8.17 2.49
CA GLY A 309 -1.33 7.00 2.38
C GLY A 309 -0.07 7.28 1.56
N PRO A 310 0.79 6.26 1.34
CA PRO A 310 2.05 6.42 0.64
C PRO A 310 1.84 6.89 -0.81
N LYS A 311 2.70 7.81 -1.27
CA LYS A 311 2.71 8.33 -2.64
C LYS A 311 3.27 7.33 -3.65
N GLU A 312 4.09 6.40 -3.15
CA GLU A 312 4.79 5.36 -3.89
C GLU A 312 4.79 4.06 -3.08
N VAL A 313 4.61 2.94 -3.76
CA VAL A 313 4.63 1.60 -3.16
C VAL A 313 5.60 0.76 -3.98
N HIS A 314 6.61 0.23 -3.30
CA HIS A 314 7.60 -0.67 -3.85
C HIS A 314 7.36 -2.08 -3.32
N ALA A 315 7.45 -3.07 -4.19
CA ALA A 315 7.45 -4.48 -3.82
C ALA A 315 8.81 -5.06 -4.18
N ILE A 316 9.51 -5.63 -3.21
CA ILE A 316 10.78 -6.33 -3.39
C ILE A 316 10.50 -7.82 -3.21
N PHE A 317 10.65 -8.58 -4.30
CA PHE A 317 10.58 -10.04 -4.28
C PHE A 317 11.97 -10.63 -4.12
N GLU A 318 12.14 -11.52 -3.15
CA GLU A 318 13.38 -12.23 -2.87
C GLU A 318 13.27 -13.70 -3.30
N ASP A 319 14.20 -14.16 -4.15
CA ASP A 319 14.17 -15.49 -4.76
C ASP A 319 14.54 -16.62 -3.77
N GLY A 320 15.47 -16.36 -2.84
CA GLY A 320 16.06 -17.35 -1.92
C GLY A 320 15.16 -17.81 -0.76
N GLY A 321 14.07 -17.09 -0.48
CA GLY A 321 13.24 -17.22 0.71
C GLY A 321 13.66 -16.28 1.85
N LEU A 322 12.68 -15.60 2.46
CA LEU A 322 12.85 -14.77 3.66
C LEU A 322 12.77 -15.59 4.94
N ARG A 323 12.10 -16.74 4.87
CA ARG A 323 11.89 -17.67 5.97
C ARG A 323 12.45 -19.02 5.53
N GLY A 324 13.60 -19.39 6.08
CA GLY A 324 14.23 -20.70 5.87
C GLY A 324 13.35 -21.85 6.37
#